data_AF-A0A0F7VWJ9-F1
#
_entry.id   AF-A0A0F7VWJ9-F1
#
_cell.length_a   1.000
_cell.length_b   1.000
_cell.length_c   1.000
_cell.angle_alpha   90.00
_cell.angle_beta   90.00
_cell.angle_gamma   90.00
#
_symmetry.space_group_name_H-M   'P 1'
#
loop_
_entity.id
_entity.type
_entity.pdbx_description
1 polymer ?
#
loop_
_entity_poly.entity_id
_entity_poly.type
_entity_poly.pdbx_seq_one_letter_code
_entity_poly.pdbx_strand_id
1 'polypeptide(L)'
;MSPARDYGLDDVYERPRPPEGGWRADDLDELPSLPPHTELIDGSLVFGSPRTNLHSRVIRLLDNALLVAQVPDELDVTREMTVRLIERKRPEPDVPWCSAPTPIPVRTRPGTARRMS
;
A
#
# COMPACT_ATOMS: atom_id res chain seq x y z
N MET A 1 27.78 1.74 15.30
CA MET A 1 26.64 0.87 15.68
C MET A 1 25.67 0.85 14.50
N SER A 2 25.60 -0.26 13.78
CA SER A 2 24.61 -0.43 12.72
C SER A 2 23.25 -0.73 13.35
N PRO A 3 22.16 -0.02 13.01
CA PRO A 3 20.86 -0.19 13.66
C PRO A 3 20.02 -1.32 13.05
N ALA A 4 20.59 -2.12 12.15
CA ALA A 4 19.92 -3.30 11.61
C ALA A 4 19.78 -4.33 12.75
N ARG A 5 18.65 -4.24 13.45
CA ARG A 5 18.14 -5.38 14.21
C ARG A 5 17.96 -6.50 13.20
N ASP A 6 18.55 -7.65 13.49
CA ASP A 6 18.21 -8.89 12.80
C ASP A 6 16.74 -9.17 13.09
N TYR A 7 15.90 -8.89 12.09
CA TYR A 7 14.45 -8.99 12.20
C TYR A 7 13.93 -10.41 11.93
N GLY A 8 14.81 -11.42 11.87
CA GLY A 8 14.43 -12.82 11.66
C GLY A 8 13.79 -13.08 10.30
N LEU A 9 13.89 -12.14 9.36
CA LEU A 9 13.41 -12.34 7.98
C LEU A 9 14.18 -13.47 7.30
N ASP A 10 15.45 -13.64 7.66
CA ASP A 10 16.35 -14.64 7.07
C ASP A 10 16.03 -16.09 7.53
N ASP A 11 15.35 -16.27 8.67
CA ASP A 11 15.00 -17.60 9.21
C ASP A 11 13.65 -18.15 8.70
N VAL A 12 12.78 -17.28 8.16
CA VAL A 12 11.40 -17.63 7.77
C VAL A 12 11.18 -17.58 6.26
N TYR A 13 12.00 -16.83 5.51
CA TYR A 13 11.81 -16.61 4.08
C TYR A 13 13.06 -16.95 3.27
N GLU A 14 12.91 -17.81 2.27
CA GLU A 14 13.99 -18.08 1.32
C GLU A 14 14.09 -16.93 0.30
N ARG A 15 15.27 -16.31 0.17
CA ARG A 15 15.47 -15.23 -0.80
C ARG A 15 15.56 -15.81 -2.22
N PRO A 16 14.61 -15.50 -3.12
CA PRO A 16 14.65 -16.04 -4.48
C PRO A 16 15.80 -15.41 -5.28
N ARG A 17 16.43 -16.20 -6.14
CA ARG A 17 17.50 -15.71 -7.03
C ARG A 17 16.90 -14.91 -8.19
N PRO A 18 17.38 -13.69 -8.47
CA PRO A 18 16.83 -12.88 -9.55
C PRO A 18 17.14 -13.48 -10.94
N PRO A 19 16.22 -13.34 -11.91
CA PRO A 19 16.48 -13.70 -13.29
C PRO A 19 17.50 -12.75 -13.94
N GLU A 20 18.01 -13.13 -15.12
CA GLU A 20 18.91 -12.28 -15.89
C GLU A 20 18.21 -10.96 -16.26
N GLY A 21 18.80 -9.83 -15.84
CA GLY A 21 18.20 -8.50 -16.03
C GLY A 21 17.19 -8.07 -14.95
N GLY A 22 17.04 -8.84 -13.87
CA GLY A 22 16.22 -8.50 -12.69
C GLY A 22 14.73 -8.80 -12.84
N TRP A 23 14.01 -8.71 -11.73
CA TRP A 23 12.58 -9.01 -11.64
C TRP A 23 11.71 -7.98 -12.37
N ARG A 24 10.58 -8.45 -12.87
CA ARG A 24 9.48 -7.64 -13.41
C ARG A 24 8.35 -7.55 -12.39
N ALA A 25 7.49 -6.55 -12.57
CA ALA A 25 6.38 -6.27 -11.66
C ALA A 25 5.42 -7.46 -11.53
N ASP A 26 5.19 -8.19 -12.62
CA ASP A 26 4.28 -9.33 -12.67
C ASP A 26 4.92 -10.61 -12.07
N ASP A 27 6.26 -10.69 -12.01
CA ASP A 27 6.95 -11.83 -11.41
C ASP A 27 6.66 -11.94 -9.90
N LEU A 28 6.39 -10.80 -9.23
CA LEU A 28 6.10 -10.76 -7.79
C LEU A 28 4.82 -11.54 -7.42
N ASP A 29 3.85 -11.65 -8.33
CA ASP A 29 2.58 -12.35 -8.08
C ASP A 29 2.75 -13.89 -8.10
N GLU A 30 3.82 -14.37 -8.74
CA GLU A 30 4.13 -15.79 -8.90
C GLU A 30 5.16 -16.30 -7.86
N LEU A 31 5.84 -15.38 -7.16
CA LEU A 31 6.87 -15.73 -6.20
C LEU A 31 6.26 -16.28 -4.89
N PRO A 32 6.61 -17.52 -4.49
CA PRO A 32 6.07 -18.09 -3.26
C PRO A 32 6.67 -17.40 -2.04
N SER A 33 5.84 -17.14 -1.04
CA SER A 33 6.26 -16.77 0.32
C SER A 33 7.19 -15.55 0.39
N LEU A 34 6.89 -14.47 -0.33
CA LEU A 34 7.58 -13.21 -0.11
C LEU A 34 7.24 -12.62 1.28
N PRO A 35 8.21 -11.99 1.97
CA PRO A 35 7.91 -11.19 3.15
C PRO A 35 6.82 -10.14 2.87
N PRO A 36 5.98 -9.79 3.86
CA PRO A 36 5.05 -8.67 3.71
C PRO A 36 5.78 -7.37 3.34
N HIS A 37 5.10 -6.48 2.61
CA HIS A 37 5.65 -5.20 2.19
C HIS A 37 6.96 -5.37 1.36
N THR A 38 7.03 -6.41 0.52
CA THR A 38 8.12 -6.56 -0.45
C THR A 38 7.85 -5.66 -1.65
N GLU A 39 8.81 -4.79 -1.96
CA GLU A 39 8.73 -3.85 -3.07
C GLU A 39 9.64 -4.27 -4.22
N LEU A 40 9.32 -3.84 -5.43
CA LEU A 40 10.20 -3.95 -6.60
C LEU A 40 10.73 -2.56 -7.00
N ILE A 41 12.04 -2.37 -6.93
CA ILE A 41 12.71 -1.12 -7.32
C ILE A 41 13.84 -1.44 -8.31
N ASP A 42 13.72 -0.92 -9.54
CA ASP A 42 14.71 -1.07 -10.61
C ASP A 42 15.11 -2.54 -10.87
N GLY A 43 14.14 -3.46 -10.76
CA GLY A 43 14.35 -4.90 -10.96
C GLY A 43 14.87 -5.67 -9.74
N SER A 44 15.03 -5.00 -8.59
CA SER A 44 15.49 -5.61 -7.34
C SER A 44 14.37 -5.70 -6.31
N LEU A 45 14.29 -6.83 -5.60
CA LEU A 45 13.39 -6.98 -4.45
C LEU A 45 13.96 -6.23 -3.25
N VAL A 46 13.16 -5.34 -2.70
CA VAL A 46 13.44 -4.61 -1.46
C VAL A 46 12.48 -5.13 -0.40
N PHE A 47 13.04 -5.72 0.65
CA PHE A 47 12.26 -6.25 1.76
C PHE A 47 12.06 -5.17 2.81
N GLY A 48 10.80 -4.90 3.17
CA GLY A 48 10.46 -3.93 4.19
C GLY A 48 11.03 -4.29 5.56
N SER A 49 11.27 -3.26 6.38
CA SER A 49 11.57 -3.46 7.81
C SER A 49 10.26 -3.64 8.59
N PRO A 50 10.25 -4.40 9.71
CA PRO A 50 9.06 -4.52 10.53
C PRO A 50 8.49 -3.17 10.94
N ARG A 51 7.20 -2.99 10.68
CA ARG A 51 6.49 -1.75 10.98
C ARG A 51 6.43 -1.55 12.50
N THR A 52 6.97 -0.43 12.98
CA THR A 52 6.99 -0.12 14.42
C THR A 52 5.67 0.51 14.87
N ASN A 53 5.36 0.44 16.17
CA ASN A 53 4.22 1.16 16.75
C ASN A 53 4.25 2.67 16.46
N LEU A 54 5.44 3.28 16.41
CA LEU A 54 5.59 4.69 16.04
C LEU A 54 5.17 4.90 14.58
N HIS A 55 5.68 4.05 13.69
CA HIS A 55 5.36 4.11 12.27
C HIS A 55 3.84 3.99 12.02
N SER A 56 3.18 2.99 12.61
CA SER A 56 1.72 2.83 12.48
C SER A 56 0.93 4.01 13.06
N ARG A 57 1.43 4.66 14.12
CA ARG A 57 0.81 5.88 14.68
C ARG A 57 0.94 7.06 13.73
N VAL A 58 2.11 7.24 13.11
CA VAL A 58 2.36 8.32 12.14
C VAL A 58 1.46 8.15 10.92
N ILE A 59 1.43 6.96 10.30
CA ILE A 59 0.54 6.67 9.16
C ILE A 59 -0.91 6.99 9.52
N ARG A 60 -1.39 6.53 10.67
CA ARG A 60 -2.79 6.75 11.07
C ARG A 60 -3.14 8.23 11.27
N LEU A 61 -2.21 9.04 11.78
CA LEU A 61 -2.44 10.48 11.92
C LEU A 61 -2.46 11.18 10.56
N LEU A 62 -1.53 10.81 9.67
CA LEU A 62 -1.45 11.37 8.33
C LEU A 62 -2.69 11.03 7.49
N ASP A 63 -3.06 9.75 7.45
CA ASP A 63 -4.23 9.23 6.75
C ASP A 63 -5.51 9.96 7.17
N ASN A 64 -5.77 10.03 8.49
CA ASN A 64 -6.94 10.74 9.03
C ASN A 64 -6.94 12.24 8.69
N ALA A 65 -5.78 12.91 8.74
CA ALA A 65 -5.71 14.34 8.46
C ALA A 65 -5.97 14.64 6.98
N LEU A 66 -5.48 13.77 6.08
CA LEU A 66 -5.66 13.93 4.65
C LEU A 66 -7.10 13.66 4.22
N LEU A 67 -7.71 12.57 4.71
CA LEU A 67 -9.10 12.19 4.42
C LEU A 67 -10.12 13.24 4.86
N VAL A 68 -9.89 13.92 6.00
CA VAL A 68 -10.89 14.84 6.58
C VAL A 68 -10.80 16.25 6.01
N ALA A 69 -9.61 16.71 5.62
CA ALA A 69 -9.40 18.15 5.49
C ALA A 69 -8.61 18.63 4.27
N GLN A 70 -7.93 17.77 3.51
CA GLN A 70 -6.89 18.25 2.59
C GLN A 70 -6.94 17.65 1.18
N VAL A 71 -7.68 16.57 0.97
CA VAL A 71 -7.70 15.88 -0.32
C VAL A 71 -8.92 16.31 -1.13
N PRO A 72 -8.74 16.77 -2.38
CA PRO A 72 -9.86 17.09 -3.29
C PRO A 72 -10.79 15.88 -3.49
N ASP A 73 -12.08 16.13 -3.75
CA ASP A 73 -13.09 15.07 -3.93
C ASP A 73 -12.78 14.11 -5.10
N GLU A 74 -11.96 14.55 -6.07
CA GLU A 74 -11.52 13.74 -7.20
C GLU A 74 -10.38 12.77 -6.86
N LEU A 75 -9.81 12.88 -5.66
CA LEU A 75 -8.71 12.07 -5.18
C LEU A 75 -9.13 11.30 -3.92
N ASP A 76 -8.49 10.15 -3.71
CA ASP A 76 -8.64 9.31 -2.53
C ASP A 76 -7.26 8.97 -1.97
N VAL A 77 -7.22 8.70 -0.67
CA VAL A 77 -6.01 8.31 0.05
C VAL A 77 -6.09 6.83 0.36
N THR A 78 -5.04 6.10 0.01
CA THR A 78 -4.91 4.70 0.41
C THR A 78 -3.65 4.56 1.26
N ARG A 79 -3.46 3.39 1.87
CA ARG A 79 -2.32 3.11 2.74
C ARG A 79 -1.71 1.78 2.36
N GLU A 80 -0.38 1.73 2.38
CA GLU A 80 0.39 0.49 2.20
C GLU A 80 -0.14 -0.33 1.00
N MET A 81 -0.49 0.36 -0.08
CA MET A 81 -1.06 -0.24 -1.28
C MET A 81 0.02 -0.38 -2.33
N THR A 82 0.18 -1.59 -2.86
CA THR A 82 1.14 -1.86 -3.93
C THR A 82 0.75 -1.12 -5.21
N VAL A 83 1.66 -0.31 -5.76
CA VAL A 83 1.43 0.48 -6.98
C VAL A 83 2.34 -0.01 -8.09
N ARG A 84 1.79 -0.57 -9.17
CA ARG A 84 2.56 -0.89 -10.38
C ARG A 84 2.78 0.39 -11.20
N LEU A 85 4.01 0.88 -11.23
CA LEU A 85 4.37 2.10 -11.97
C LEU A 85 4.87 1.79 -13.39
N ILE A 86 5.86 0.90 -13.49
CA ILE A 86 6.45 0.45 -14.75
C ILE A 86 6.88 -1.01 -14.63
N GLU A 87 7.32 -1.61 -15.74
CA GLU A 87 7.72 -3.02 -15.84
C GLU A 87 8.65 -3.49 -14.70
N ARG A 88 9.51 -2.61 -14.18
CA ARG A 88 10.49 -2.93 -13.13
C ARG A 88 10.33 -2.08 -11.85
N LYS A 89 9.15 -1.48 -11.64
CA LYS A 89 8.84 -0.71 -10.42
C LYS A 89 7.44 -1.01 -9.93
N ARG A 90 7.37 -1.58 -8.73
CA ARG A 90 6.14 -1.89 -8.02
C ARG A 90 6.31 -1.56 -6.53
N PRO A 91 6.44 -0.26 -6.17
CA PRO A 91 6.58 0.15 -4.77
C PRO A 91 5.29 -0.06 -3.96
N GLU A 92 5.43 -0.02 -2.65
CA GLU A 92 4.34 -0.01 -1.68
C GLU A 92 4.44 1.23 -0.78
N PRO A 93 4.06 2.41 -1.28
CA PRO A 93 4.13 3.63 -0.52
C PRO A 93 3.23 3.58 0.73
N ASP A 94 3.68 4.24 1.80
CA ASP A 94 2.94 4.25 3.08
C ASP A 94 1.57 4.92 2.96
N VAL A 95 1.47 6.06 2.26
CA VAL A 95 0.24 6.86 2.10
C VAL A 95 0.18 7.51 0.70
N PRO A 96 -0.13 6.76 -0.37
CA PRO A 96 -0.32 7.32 -1.71
C PRO A 96 -1.71 7.95 -1.89
N TRP A 97 -1.80 8.83 -2.89
CA TRP A 97 -3.07 9.36 -3.39
C TRP A 97 -3.36 8.80 -4.78
N CYS A 98 -4.62 8.48 -5.04
CA CYS A 98 -5.11 8.01 -6.33
C CYS A 98 -6.39 8.77 -6.72
N SER A 99 -6.85 8.61 -7.95
CA SER A 99 -8.17 9.12 -8.30
C SER A 99 -9.25 8.42 -7.49
N ALA A 100 -10.17 9.20 -6.93
CA ALA A 100 -11.31 8.65 -6.22
C ALA A 100 -12.11 7.74 -7.16
N PRO A 101 -12.54 6.56 -6.69
CA PRO A 101 -13.47 5.75 -7.46
C PRO A 101 -14.74 6.57 -7.71
N THR A 102 -15.34 6.43 -8.89
CA THR A 102 -16.63 7.08 -9.17
C THR A 102 -17.61 6.73 -8.05
N PRO A 103 -18.21 7.71 -7.36
CA PRO A 103 -19.09 7.44 -6.23
C PRO A 103 -20.19 6.48 -6.66
N ILE A 104 -20.23 5.30 -6.03
CA ILE A 104 -21.34 4.37 -6.24
C ILE A 104 -22.55 5.06 -5.60
N PRO A 105 -23.61 5.42 -6.37
CA PRO A 105 -24.75 6.09 -5.79
C PRO A 105 -25.34 5.18 -4.70
N VAL A 106 -25.27 5.65 -3.45
CA VAL A 106 -25.92 4.98 -2.34
C VAL A 106 -27.40 4.95 -2.65
N ARG A 107 -27.96 3.75 -2.86
CA ARG A 107 -29.39 3.57 -3.04
C ARG A 107 -30.08 3.99 -1.74
N THR A 108 -30.50 5.25 -1.67
CA THR A 108 -31.37 5.73 -0.60
C THR A 108 -32.65 4.90 -0.65
N ARG A 109 -33.02 4.29 0.48
CA ARG A 109 -34.31 3.61 0.60
C ARG A 109 -35.42 4.59 0.24
N PRO A 110 -36.36 4.24 -0.65
CA PRO A 110 -37.46 5.13 -0.96
C PRO A 110 -38.40 5.20 0.25
N GLY A 111 -38.62 6.41 0.77
CA GLY A 111 -39.81 6.75 1.55
C GLY A 111 -39.64 6.87 3.06
N THR A 112 -39.44 8.11 3.52
CA THR A 112 -40.14 8.67 4.70
C THR A 112 -40.22 10.19 4.54
N ALA A 113 -40.85 10.65 3.45
CA ALA A 113 -41.35 12.03 3.40
C ALA A 113 -42.57 12.10 4.33
N ARG A 114 -42.34 12.48 5.59
CA ARG A 114 -43.42 12.85 6.51
C ARG A 114 -44.01 14.15 5.98
N ARG A 115 -45.21 14.06 5.39
CA ARG A 115 -46.03 15.22 5.01
C ARG A 115 -46.35 15.96 6.31
N MET A 116 -45.74 17.12 6.54
CA MET A 116 -46.22 18.06 7.55
C MET A 116 -47.39 18.82 6.91
N SER A 117 -48.58 18.65 7.51
CA SER A 117 -49.72 19.57 7.32
C SER A 117 -49.55 20.77 8.22
#